data_AF-A0A0H5QVX4-F1
#
_entry.id   AF-A0A0H5QVX4-F1
#
_cell.length_a   1.000
_cell.length_b   1.000
_cell.length_c   1.000
_cell.angle_alpha   90.00
_cell.angle_beta   90.00
_cell.angle_gamma   90.00
#
_symmetry.space_group_name_H-M   'P 1'
#
loop_
_entity.id
_entity.type
_entity.pdbx_description
1 polymer ?
#
loop_
_entity_poly.entity_id
_entity_poly.type
_entity_poly.pdbx_seq_one_letter_code
_entity_poly.pdbx_strand_id
1 'polypeptide(L)'
;SDILNLRNHQGRTPFWIAVNHNCGNIVNILILNGADPSILDIYGDSPLYIHLPNDMTDEIIVLTIEKIDVNHVNRNGNTLLQYAIRNKREVLVNHLLKRGATPIIPDRYGNS
;
A
#
# COMPACT_ATOMS: atom_id res chain seq x y z
N SER A 1 19.06 12.04 4.18
CA SER A 1 17.89 11.19 4.44
C SER A 1 16.69 11.48 3.54
N ASP A 2 16.58 12.67 2.93
CA ASP A 2 15.36 13.07 2.17
C ASP A 2 15.23 12.49 0.74
N ILE A 3 16.28 11.90 0.17
CA ILE A 3 16.27 11.45 -1.24
C ILE A 3 15.28 10.32 -1.50
N LEU A 4 15.00 9.47 -0.50
CA LEU A 4 14.09 8.32 -0.61
C LEU A 4 12.62 8.74 -0.74
N ASN A 5 12.32 9.98 -0.39
CA ASN A 5 10.97 10.54 -0.36
C ASN A 5 10.78 11.65 -1.40
N LEU A 6 11.77 11.89 -2.26
CA LEU A 6 11.62 12.82 -3.38
C LEU A 6 10.53 12.34 -4.32
N ARG A 7 9.77 13.30 -4.84
CA ARG A 7 8.61 13.06 -5.69
C ARG A 7 8.93 13.50 -7.10
N ASN A 8 8.61 12.65 -8.08
CA ASN A 8 8.63 13.07 -9.47
C ASN A 8 7.44 14.01 -9.78
N HIS A 9 7.28 14.44 -11.03
CA HIS A 9 6.18 15.33 -11.46
C HIS A 9 4.77 14.72 -11.28
N GLN A 10 4.66 13.42 -11.02
CA GLN A 10 3.40 12.73 -10.68
C GLN A 10 3.26 12.54 -9.17
N GLY A 11 4.12 13.14 -8.34
CA GLY A 11 4.07 12.97 -6.90
C GLY A 11 4.60 11.62 -6.40
N ARG A 12 5.16 10.78 -7.28
CA ARG A 12 5.56 9.40 -6.99
C ARG A 12 6.98 9.35 -6.43
N THR A 13 7.17 8.61 -5.35
CA THR A 13 8.47 8.35 -4.72
C THR A 13 9.18 7.14 -5.34
N PRO A 14 10.49 6.94 -5.09
CA PRO A 14 11.17 5.68 -5.40
C PRO A 14 10.42 4.45 -4.89
N PHE A 15 9.86 4.53 -3.66
CA PHE A 15 9.03 3.47 -3.08
C PHE A 15 7.78 3.22 -3.94
N TRP A 16 7.08 4.28 -4.34
CA TRP A 16 5.91 4.18 -5.22
C TRP A 16 6.23 3.45 -6.52
N ILE A 17 7.34 3.84 -7.16
CA ILE A 17 7.77 3.25 -8.44
C ILE A 17 8.13 1.78 -8.27
N ALA A 18 8.86 1.42 -7.21
CA ALA A 18 9.29 0.05 -6.94
C ALA A 18 8.12 -0.89 -6.69
N VAL A 19 7.14 -0.45 -5.90
CA VAL A 19 5.89 -1.19 -5.70
C VAL A 19 5.21 -1.37 -7.05
N ASN A 20 4.90 -0.30 -7.80
CA ASN A 20 4.17 -0.39 -9.08
C ASN A 20 4.82 -1.28 -10.16
N HIS A 21 6.14 -1.50 -10.10
CA HIS A 21 6.86 -2.40 -11.02
C HIS A 21 7.03 -3.83 -10.47
N ASN A 22 6.35 -4.17 -9.37
CA ASN A 22 6.44 -5.48 -8.72
C ASN A 22 7.90 -5.86 -8.39
N CYS A 23 8.67 -4.92 -7.83
CA CYS A 23 10.06 -5.11 -7.43
C CYS A 23 10.18 -5.19 -5.90
N GLY A 24 9.66 -6.25 -5.28
CA GLY A 24 9.65 -6.45 -3.83
C GLY A 24 11.04 -6.40 -3.19
N ASN A 25 12.07 -6.85 -3.89
CA ASN A 25 13.47 -6.70 -3.43
C ASN A 25 13.88 -5.22 -3.23
N ILE A 26 13.52 -4.34 -4.17
CA ILE A 26 13.78 -2.89 -4.08
C ILE A 26 12.90 -2.28 -2.99
N VAL A 27 11.63 -2.69 -2.89
CA VAL A 27 10.72 -2.25 -1.83
C VAL A 27 11.32 -2.53 -0.45
N ASN A 28 11.83 -3.74 -0.23
CA ASN A 28 12.47 -4.12 1.04
C ASN A 28 13.67 -3.22 1.36
N ILE A 29 14.55 -2.98 0.38
CA ILE A 29 15.71 -2.10 0.55
C ILE A 29 15.26 -0.69 0.92
N LEU A 30 14.26 -0.13 0.23
CA LEU A 30 13.77 1.22 0.48
C LEU A 30 13.18 1.36 1.90
N ILE A 31 12.36 0.39 2.33
CA ILE A 31 11.77 0.40 3.68
C ILE A 31 12.85 0.28 4.77
N LEU A 32 13.81 -0.63 4.60
CA LEU A 32 14.92 -0.78 5.55
C LEU A 32 15.80 0.47 5.64
N ASN A 33 15.84 1.30 4.59
CA ASN A 33 16.57 2.57 4.58
C ASN A 33 15.71 3.78 4.98
N GLY A 34 14.46 3.57 5.42
CA GLY A 34 13.61 4.61 5.97
C GLY A 34 12.77 5.39 4.94
N ALA A 35 12.51 4.82 3.76
CA ALA A 35 11.51 5.38 2.85
C ALA A 35 10.14 5.47 3.53
N ASP A 36 9.39 6.53 3.22
CA ASP A 36 8.05 6.75 3.76
C ASP A 36 6.98 6.19 2.79
N PRO A 37 6.30 5.09 3.16
CA PRO A 37 5.28 4.47 2.31
C PRO A 37 3.93 5.20 2.35
N SER A 38 3.76 6.20 3.22
CA SER A 38 2.52 6.97 3.36
C SER A 38 2.37 8.07 2.30
N ILE A 39 3.44 8.39 1.57
CA ILE A 39 3.44 9.46 0.57
C ILE A 39 2.57 9.06 -0.63
N LEU A 40 1.52 9.84 -0.85
CA LEU A 40 0.59 9.68 -1.97
C LEU A 40 1.12 10.37 -3.23
N ASP A 41 0.75 9.85 -4.38
CA ASP A 41 0.98 10.53 -5.66
C ASP A 41 0.03 11.74 -5.84
N ILE A 42 0.11 12.48 -6.95
CA ILE A 42 -0.76 13.66 -7.22
C ILE A 42 -2.25 13.31 -7.31
N TYR A 43 -2.53 12.02 -7.29
CA TYR A 43 -3.78 11.39 -7.59
C TYR A 43 -4.48 10.87 -6.33
N GLY A 44 -3.82 10.98 -5.18
CA GLY A 44 -4.30 10.52 -3.88
C GLY A 44 -4.09 9.02 -3.65
N ASP A 45 -3.36 8.33 -4.53
CA ASP A 45 -3.13 6.90 -4.39
C ASP A 45 -1.81 6.63 -3.65
N SER A 46 -1.88 5.74 -2.65
CA SER A 46 -0.68 5.08 -2.15
C SER A 46 -0.42 3.81 -2.96
N PRO A 47 0.85 3.51 -3.24
CA PRO A 47 1.21 2.44 -4.16
C PRO A 47 0.78 1.05 -3.66
N LEU A 48 0.69 0.84 -2.35
CA LEU A 48 0.23 -0.42 -1.78
C LEU A 48 -1.28 -0.67 -1.95
N TYR A 49 -2.10 0.37 -2.14
CA TYR A 49 -3.53 0.21 -2.43
C TYR A 49 -3.81 -0.06 -3.91
N ILE A 50 -2.82 0.07 -4.80
CA ILE A 50 -3.02 -0.20 -6.22
C ILE A 50 -2.70 -1.67 -6.50
N HIS A 51 -1.63 -2.19 -5.89
CA HIS A 51 -1.27 -3.59 -6.00
C HIS A 51 -0.31 -4.02 -4.87
N LEU A 52 -0.33 -5.31 -4.52
CA LEU A 52 0.65 -5.95 -3.65
C LEU A 52 1.66 -6.72 -4.50
N PRO A 53 2.98 -6.46 -4.40
CA PRO A 53 3.95 -7.22 -5.15
C PRO A 53 3.96 -8.70 -4.75
N ASN A 54 3.99 -9.59 -5.74
CA ASN A 54 3.95 -11.05 -5.52
C ASN A 54 5.17 -11.53 -4.72
N ASP A 55 6.31 -10.88 -4.90
CA ASP A 55 7.59 -11.18 -4.25
C ASP A 55 7.79 -10.48 -2.90
N MET A 56 6.84 -9.64 -2.49
CA MET A 56 6.85 -9.01 -1.17
C MET A 56 6.22 -9.95 -0.14
N THR A 57 6.95 -10.20 0.96
CA THR A 57 6.48 -11.07 2.03
C THR A 57 5.46 -10.34 2.90
N ASP A 58 4.59 -11.08 3.57
CA ASP A 58 3.56 -10.49 4.44
C ASP A 58 4.20 -9.72 5.61
N GLU A 59 5.39 -10.10 6.09
CA GLU A 59 6.11 -9.36 7.13
C GLU A 59 6.51 -7.96 6.68
N ILE A 60 7.05 -7.83 5.46
CA ILE A 60 7.43 -6.52 4.91
C ILE A 60 6.17 -5.71 4.64
N ILE A 61 5.10 -6.31 4.11
CA ILE A 61 3.85 -5.58 3.87
C ILE A 61 3.32 -5.04 5.20
N VAL A 62 3.27 -5.87 6.24
CA VAL A 62 2.85 -5.48 7.59
C VAL A 62 3.68 -4.30 8.12
N LEU A 63 5.01 -4.39 8.07
CA LEU A 63 5.90 -3.30 8.50
C LEU A 63 5.64 -1.99 7.74
N THR A 64 5.37 -2.13 6.44
CA THR A 64 5.16 -0.98 5.56
C THR A 64 3.84 -0.27 5.85
N ILE A 65 2.80 -1.06 6.17
CA ILE A 65 1.46 -0.50 6.34
C ILE A 65 1.26 0.14 7.72
N GLU A 66 2.16 -0.05 8.69
CA GLU A 66 2.03 0.55 10.03
C GLU A 66 1.84 2.07 10.01
N LYS A 67 2.39 2.75 9.00
CA LYS A 67 2.29 4.22 8.86
C LYS A 67 1.18 4.69 7.93
N ILE A 68 0.40 3.77 7.34
CA ILE A 68 -0.66 4.10 6.38
C ILE A 68 -2.04 3.87 6.99
N ASP A 69 -3.03 4.61 6.49
CA ASP A 69 -4.44 4.46 6.86
C ASP A 69 -5.04 3.20 6.22
N VAL A 70 -5.25 2.14 6.99
CA VAL A 70 -5.75 0.85 6.48
C VAL A 70 -7.11 0.93 5.78
N ASN A 71 -7.89 2.00 6.00
CA ASN A 71 -9.19 2.21 5.36
C ASN A 71 -9.13 3.16 4.15
N HIS A 72 -7.95 3.68 3.79
CA HIS A 72 -7.78 4.48 2.58
C HIS A 72 -8.23 3.70 1.34
N VAL A 73 -8.94 4.39 0.45
CA VAL A 73 -9.42 3.84 -0.81
C VAL A 73 -8.61 4.41 -1.96
N ASN A 74 -8.23 3.56 -2.90
CA ASN A 74 -7.68 4.03 -4.16
C ASN A 74 -8.78 4.65 -5.05
N ARG A 75 -8.37 5.20 -6.19
CA ARG A 75 -9.30 5.76 -7.21
C ARG A 75 -10.42 4.85 -7.69
N ASN A 76 -10.23 3.54 -7.59
CA ASN A 76 -11.23 2.55 -7.98
C ASN A 76 -12.16 2.18 -6.81
N GLY A 77 -12.06 2.88 -5.67
CA GLY A 77 -12.82 2.58 -4.45
C GLY A 77 -12.29 1.35 -3.69
N ASN A 78 -11.13 0.82 -4.05
CA ASN A 78 -10.63 -0.41 -3.43
C ASN A 78 -9.77 -0.12 -2.19
N THR A 79 -9.94 -0.94 -1.15
CA THR A 79 -9.11 -0.91 0.08
C THR A 79 -8.00 -1.96 0.02
N LEU A 80 -6.96 -1.78 0.85
CA LEU A 80 -5.87 -2.75 0.97
C LEU A 80 -6.37 -4.14 1.42
N LEU A 81 -7.39 -4.19 2.27
CA LEU A 81 -8.02 -5.43 2.72
C LEU A 81 -8.60 -6.24 1.56
N GLN A 82 -9.23 -5.58 0.58
CA GLN A 82 -9.77 -6.25 -0.61
C GLN A 82 -8.66 -6.89 -1.45
N TYR A 83 -7.52 -6.20 -1.63
CA TYR A 83 -6.37 -6.79 -2.32
C TYR A 83 -5.78 -7.97 -1.53
N ALA A 84 -5.67 -7.88 -0.20
CA ALA A 84 -5.18 -8.98 0.63
C ALA A 84 -6.07 -10.24 0.48
N ILE A 85 -7.40 -10.06 0.48
CA ILE A 85 -8.37 -11.15 0.28
C ILE A 85 -8.24 -11.76 -1.13
N ARG A 86 -8.23 -10.92 -2.18
CA ARG A 86 -8.13 -11.38 -3.58
C ARG A 86 -6.84 -12.15 -3.86
N ASN A 87 -5.75 -11.78 -3.19
CA ASN A 87 -4.44 -12.42 -3.29
C ASN A 87 -4.25 -13.55 -2.26
N LYS A 88 -5.27 -13.91 -1.47
CA LYS A 88 -5.22 -14.98 -0.45
C LYS A 88 -4.08 -14.81 0.58
N ARG A 89 -3.78 -13.56 0.98
CA ARG A 89 -2.74 -13.24 1.97
C ARG A 89 -3.32 -13.23 3.39
N GLU A 90 -3.50 -14.41 3.97
CA GLU A 90 -4.21 -14.58 5.25
C GLU A 90 -3.56 -13.81 6.41
N VAL A 91 -2.23 -13.77 6.49
CA VAL A 91 -1.51 -13.03 7.55
C VAL A 91 -1.81 -11.53 7.43
N LEU A 92 -1.73 -11.00 6.21
CA LEU A 92 -2.06 -9.60 5.95
C LEU A 92 -3.53 -9.28 6.23
N VAL A 93 -4.47 -10.15 5.84
CA VAL A 93 -5.90 -9.99 6.14
C VAL A 93 -6.12 -9.90 7.65
N ASN A 94 -5.56 -10.83 8.42
CA ASN A 94 -5.71 -10.84 9.87
C ASN A 94 -5.09 -9.60 10.51
N HIS A 95 -3.95 -9.14 10.00
CA HIS A 95 -3.31 -7.92 10.51
C HIS A 95 -4.14 -6.66 10.23
N LEU A 96 -4.67 -6.53 9.01
CA LEU A 96 -5.52 -5.41 8.63
C LEU A 96 -6.80 -5.35 9.48
N LEU A 97 -7.46 -6.49 9.68
CA LEU A 97 -8.66 -6.56 10.54
C LEU A 97 -8.35 -6.16 11.99
N LYS A 98 -7.20 -6.59 12.54
CA LYS A 98 -6.75 -6.17 13.88
C LYS A 98 -6.50 -4.66 13.97
N ARG A 99 -6.08 -4.03 12.88
CA ARG A 99 -5.91 -2.57 12.77
C ARG A 99 -7.21 -1.81 12.48
N GLY A 100 -8.36 -2.49 12.48
CA GLY A 100 -9.66 -1.86 12.25
C GLY A 100 -9.96 -1.61 10.77
N ALA A 101 -9.33 -2.34 9.85
CA ALA A 101 -9.72 -2.32 8.45
C ALA A 101 -11.16 -2.84 8.34
N THR A 102 -12.03 -2.02 7.79
CA THR A 102 -13.44 -2.36 7.64
C THR A 102 -13.62 -3.20 6.37
N PRO A 103 -14.42 -4.29 6.41
CA PRO A 103 -14.77 -5.04 5.22
C PRO A 103 -15.79 -4.29 4.36
N ILE A 104 -16.24 -3.10 4.78
CA ILE A 104 -17.26 -2.32 4.09
C ILE A 104 -16.74 -2.04 2.69
N ILE A 105 -17.51 -2.49 1.72
CA ILE A 105 -17.26 -2.33 0.31
C ILE A 105 -17.98 -1.03 -0.06
N PRO A 106 -17.32 0.14 -0.13
CA PRO A 106 -17.95 1.24 -0.83
C PRO A 106 -18.10 0.75 -2.26
N ASP A 107 -19.33 0.50 -2.69
CA ASP A 107 -19.57 0.40 -4.11
C ASP A 107 -19.14 1.73 -4.76
N ARG A 108 -18.94 1.72 -6.07
CA ARG A 108 -18.66 2.91 -6.90
C ARG A 108 -19.67 4.07 -6.76
N TYR A 109 -20.67 3.94 -5.87
CA TYR A 109 -21.72 4.91 -5.56
C TYR A 109 -21.75 5.33 -4.08
N GLY A 110 -20.81 4.86 -3.25
CA GLY A 110 -20.65 5.31 -1.86
C GLY A 110 -21.65 4.71 -0.87
N ASN A 111 -22.30 3.59 -1.20
CA ASN A 111 -23.21 2.93 -0.26
C ASN A 111 -22.52 1.76 0.44
N SER A 112 -22.46 1.87 1.77
CA SER A 112 -22.11 0.84 2.74
C SER A 112 -23.31 0.01 3.16
#